data_AF-A0AAV3T9A4-F1
#
_entry.id   AF-A0AAV3T9A4-F1
#
_cell.length_a   1.000
_cell.length_b   1.000
_cell.length_c   1.000
_cell.angle_alpha   90.00
_cell.angle_beta   90.00
_cell.angle_gamma   90.00
#
_symmetry.space_group_name_H-M   'P 1'
#
loop_
_entity.id
_entity.type
_entity.pdbx_description
1 polymer ?
#
loop_
_entity_poly.entity_id
_entity_poly.type
_entity_poly.pdbx_seq_one_letter_code
_entity_poly.pdbx_strand_id
1 'polypeptide(L)' 'MNRATTIRLERVEDGAWRATQPDVELVGRGATAARAAANYCELVAETGGSPGT' A
#
# COMPACT_ATOMS: atom_id res chain seq x y z
N MET A 1 1.73 -4.77 -22.36
CA MET A 1 1.42 -3.39 -21.95
C MET A 1 1.70 -3.29 -20.46
N ASN A 2 2.68 -2.50 -20.04
CA ASN A 2 2.99 -2.35 -18.61
C ASN A 2 1.98 -1.37 -18.00
N ARG A 3 1.19 -1.81 -17.00
CA ARG A 3 0.34 -0.91 -16.20
C ARG A 3 1.14 -0.43 -15.01
N ALA A 4 1.40 0.87 -14.95
CA ALA A 4 1.93 1.52 -13.76
C ALA A 4 0.78 2.03 -12.90
N THR A 5 0.97 2.03 -11.58
CA THR A 5 0.09 2.69 -10.63
C THR A 5 0.93 3.55 -9.68
N THR A 6 0.29 4.53 -9.07
CA THR A 6 0.94 5.49 -8.17
C THR A 6 0.46 5.25 -6.74
N ILE A 7 1.39 4.96 -5.83
CA ILE A 7 1.14 4.88 -4.39
C ILE A 7 1.53 6.21 -3.76
N ARG A 8 0.61 6.82 -3.01
CA ARG A 8 0.84 8.03 -2.23
C ARG A 8 1.40 7.67 -0.87
N LEU A 9 2.49 8.32 -0.47
CA LEU A 9 3.14 8.14 0.83
C LEU A 9 2.95 9.41 1.65
N GLU A 10 2.37 9.27 2.83
CA GLU A 10 2.06 10.39 3.72
C GLU A 10 2.58 10.10 5.13
N ARG A 11 3.25 11.09 5.71
CA ARG A 11 3.62 11.06 7.12
C ARG A 11 2.44 11.57 7.94
N VAL A 12 2.05 10.82 8.97
CA VAL A 12 1.01 11.20 9.92
C VAL A 12 1.60 11.81 11.19
N GLU A 13 0.76 12.50 11.97
CA GLU A 13 1.17 13.33 13.12
C GLU A 13 1.99 12.57 14.18
N ASP A 14 1.77 11.26 14.32
CA ASP A 14 2.55 10.38 15.22
C ASP A 14 3.96 10.03 14.70
N GLY A 15 4.36 10.59 13.56
CA GLY A 15 5.63 10.31 12.90
C GLY A 15 5.65 9.02 12.07
N ALA A 16 4.59 8.21 12.15
CA ALA A 16 4.38 7.04 11.29
C ALA A 16 4.09 7.43 9.83
N TRP A 17 4.20 6.45 8.94
CA TRP A 17 3.95 6.57 7.51
C TRP A 17 2.76 5.72 7.08
N ARG A 18 2.01 6.24 6.12
CA ARG A 18 0.89 5.56 5.47
C ARG A 18 1.11 5.54 3.96
N ALA A 19 0.77 4.42 3.34
CA ALA A 19 0.78 4.20 1.90
C ALA A 19 -0.65 3.94 1.43
N THR A 20 -1.12 4.74 0.48
CA THR A 20 -2.48 4.66 -0.07
C THR A 20 -2.45 4.73 -1.59
N GLN A 21 -3.47 4.21 -2.25
CA GLN A 21 -3.65 4.34 -3.70
C GLN A 21 -5.09 4.81 -3.96
N PRO A 22 -5.31 5.70 -4.94
CA PRO A 22 -6.66 6.03 -5.37
C PRO A 22 -7.43 4.76 -5.77
N ASP A 23 -8.70 4.69 -5.38
CA ASP A 23 -9.63 3.61 -5.73
C ASP A 23 -9.27 2.22 -5.15
N VAL A 24 -8.34 2.15 -4.19
CA VAL A 24 -8.03 0.92 -3.46
C VAL A 24 -8.23 1.16 -1.96
N GLU A 25 -9.12 0.40 -1.34
CA GLU A 25 -9.42 0.45 0.09
C GLU A 25 -8.37 -0.28 0.95
N LEU A 26 -7.09 -0.13 0.59
CA LEU A 26 -5.96 -0.68 1.33
C LEU A 26 -5.06 0.45 1.83
N VAL A 27 -4.55 0.28 3.05
CA VAL A 27 -3.67 1.26 3.69
C VAL A 27 -2.47 0.53 4.27
N GLY A 28 -1.33 0.64 3.62
CA GLY A 28 -0.07 0.16 4.17
C GLY A 28 0.44 1.09 5.26
N ARG A 29 1.03 0.54 6.31
CA ARG A 29 1.52 1.31 7.46
C ARG A 29 2.96 0.94 7.80
N GLY A 30 3.72 1.90 8.28
CA GLY A 30 5.10 1.64 8.70
C GLY A 30 5.75 2.80 9.41
N ALA A 31 6.84 2.53 10.13
CA ALA A 31 7.66 3.56 10.75
C ALA A 31 8.44 4.42 9.74
N THR A 32 8.57 3.94 8.50
CA THR A 32 9.22 4.64 7.39
C THR A 32 8.37 4.54 6.14
N ALA A 33 8.58 5.46 5.19
CA ALA A 33 7.89 5.45 3.91
C ALA A 33 8.08 4.11 3.16
N ALA A 34 9.29 3.57 3.17
CA ALA A 34 9.61 2.28 2.57
C ALA A 34 8.86 1.11 3.23
N ARG A 35 8.76 1.10 4.56
CA ARG A 35 8.00 0.08 5.29
C ARG A 35 6.49 0.17 5.01
N ALA A 36 5.96 1.39 4.93
CA ALA A 36 4.56 1.59 4.58
C ALA A 36 4.26 1.11 3.16
N ALA A 37 5.16 1.39 2.20
CA ALA A 37 5.05 0.92 0.82
C ALA A 37 5.13 -0.62 0.74
N ALA A 38 6.11 -1.23 1.41
CA ALA A 38 6.26 -2.69 1.44
C ALA A 38 4.99 -3.37 2.00
N ASN A 39 4.50 -2.88 3.15
CA ASN A 39 3.28 -3.40 3.75
C ASN A 39 2.05 -3.22 2.86
N TYR A 40 1.93 -2.09 2.14
CA TYR A 40 0.85 -1.92 1.15
C TYR A 40 0.93 -2.95 0.03
N CYS A 41 2.13 -3.20 -0.53
CA CYS A 41 2.32 -4.19 -1.59
C CYS A 41 1.97 -5.60 -1.12
N GLU A 42 2.29 -5.96 0.13
CA GLU A 42 1.87 -7.23 0.74
C GLU A 42 0.35 -7.34 0.82
N LEU A 43 -0.34 -6.32 1.36
CA LEU A 43 -1.80 -6.30 1.45
C LEU A 43 -2.48 -6.43 0.08
N VAL A 44 -1.93 -5.78 -0.96
CA VAL A 44 -2.42 -5.91 -2.34
C VAL A 44 -2.20 -7.33 -2.86
N ALA A 45 -1.05 -7.95 -2.57
CA ALA A 45 -0.78 -9.32 -2.98
C ALA A 45 -1.70 -10.33 -2.27
N GLU A 46 -2.05 -10.09 -1.00
CA GLU A 46 -2.99 -10.92 -0.24
C GLU A 46 -4.44 -10.74 -0.73
N THR A 47 -4.83 -9.49 -1.02
CA THR A 47 -6.20 -9.14 -1.46
C THR A 47 -6.44 -9.51 -2.93
N GLY A 48 -5.45 -9.29 -3.79
CA GLY A 48 -5.45 -9.72 -5.19
C GLY A 48 -5.08 -11.18 -5.38
N GLY A 49 -4.65 -11.86 -4.32
CA GLY A 49 -4.18 -13.24 -4.30
C GLY A 49 -5.12 -14.22 -3.61
N SER A 50 -6.44 -14.05 -3.74
CA SER A 50 -7.36 -15.17 -3.54
C SER A 50 -7.53 -15.94 -4.86
N PRO A 51 -7.02 -17.18 -4.95
CA PRO A 51 -7.33 -18.10 -6.04
C PRO A 51 -8.73 -18.69 -5.79
N GLY A 52 -9.64 -18.57 -6.77
CA GLY A 52 -10.90 -19.30 -6.72
C GLY A 52 -12.01 -18.73 -7.61
N THR A 53 -12.00 -19.08 -8.89
CA THR A 53 -13.04 -19.83 -9.63
C THR A 53 -12.81 -19.67 -11.13
#